data_AF-A0A1F8QA34-F1
#
_entry.id   AF-A0A1F8QA34-F1
#
_cell.length_a   1.000
_cell.length_b   1.000
_cell.length_c   1.000
_cell.angle_alpha   90.00
_cell.angle_beta   90.00
_cell.angle_gamma   90.00
#
_symmetry.space_group_name_H-M   'P 1'
#
loop_
_entity.id
_entity.type
_entity.pdbx_description
1 polymer ?
#
loop_
_entity_poly.entity_id
_entity_poly.type
_entity_poly.pdbx_seq_one_letter_code
_entity_poly.pdbx_strand_id
1 'polypeptide(L)'
;MSKKKEEKEEEKEESLLKELCRDDAKLYDFLSNYLLINPLAGISKEGLDILTAKGEKSGNFRPAVDKAIFEGSQNPKERERYIKVIQYLASKTIHAMEQEKEKVEKEKLTDQAASFGRIIEDQKFMSERAEDIIHAASKFYNEKLVELGENVRREAREEKRSKAEWEEQRIGELEKAGREARKKERRGMGREEKRESEKQDKREELAVEERREARGEERREAEREEQRIGELEKAGREAREEERRGK
;
A
#
# COMPACT_ATOMS: atom_id res chain seq x y z
N MET A 1 2.29 15.85 9.30
CA MET A 1 1.68 14.60 9.80
C MET A 1 2.12 13.37 9.02
N SER A 2 2.63 13.48 7.79
CA SER A 2 3.05 12.33 6.96
C SER A 2 4.28 11.58 7.47
N LYS A 3 5.34 12.27 7.91
CA LYS A 3 6.57 11.62 8.43
C LYS A 3 6.32 10.65 9.59
N LYS A 4 5.41 10.98 10.51
CA LYS A 4 5.05 10.11 11.65
C LYS A 4 4.22 8.89 11.27
N LYS A 5 3.57 8.88 10.09
CA LYS A 5 2.86 7.70 9.58
C LYS A 5 3.84 6.75 8.89
N GLU A 6 4.76 7.29 8.07
CA GLU A 6 5.83 6.51 7.43
C GLU A 6 6.74 5.83 8.46
N GLU A 7 7.24 6.56 9.46
CA GLU A 7 8.09 5.98 10.53
C GLU A 7 7.38 4.84 11.29
N LYS A 8 6.05 4.94 11.47
CA LYS A 8 5.26 3.89 12.13
C LYS A 8 4.94 2.69 11.25
N GLU A 9 4.97 2.85 9.93
CA GLU A 9 4.83 1.75 8.97
C GLU A 9 6.16 1.01 8.83
N GLU A 10 7.28 1.73 8.74
CA GLU A 10 8.64 1.15 8.71
C GLU A 10 8.96 0.35 9.99
N GLU A 11 8.64 0.86 11.19
CA GLU A 11 8.82 0.11 12.45
C GLU A 11 8.01 -1.19 12.51
N LYS A 12 6.81 -1.20 11.93
CA LYS A 12 5.94 -2.40 11.87
C LYS A 12 6.39 -3.39 10.80
N GLU A 13 7.05 -2.91 9.76
CA GLU A 13 7.59 -3.73 8.68
C GLU A 13 8.84 -4.45 9.10
N GLU A 14 9.75 -3.73 9.78
CA GLU A 14 10.88 -4.35 10.44
C GLU A 14 10.42 -5.39 11.47
N SER A 15 9.36 -5.10 12.24
CA SER A 15 8.86 -6.05 13.24
C SER A 15 8.25 -7.32 12.61
N LEU A 16 7.46 -7.18 11.53
CA LEU A 16 6.89 -8.33 10.82
C LEU A 16 7.99 -9.22 10.23
N LEU A 17 8.96 -8.63 9.54
CA LEU A 17 10.02 -9.41 8.90
C LEU A 17 10.95 -10.06 9.94
N LYS A 18 11.27 -9.37 11.04
CA LYS A 18 11.98 -9.94 12.19
C LYS A 18 11.22 -11.14 12.77
N GLU A 19 9.90 -11.01 12.95
CA GLU A 19 9.06 -12.10 13.45
C GLU A 19 9.06 -13.33 12.52
N LEU A 20 8.98 -13.10 11.20
CA LEU A 20 8.99 -14.17 10.20
C LEU A 20 10.34 -14.88 10.12
N CYS A 21 11.45 -14.16 10.32
CA CYS A 21 12.80 -14.71 10.28
C CYS A 21 13.24 -15.30 11.62
N ARG A 22 12.56 -14.98 12.73
CA ARG A 22 12.92 -15.40 14.10
C ARG A 22 14.38 -15.06 14.40
N ASP A 23 15.18 -16.05 14.78
CA ASP A 23 16.61 -15.89 15.11
C ASP A 23 17.53 -16.00 13.87
N ASP A 24 16.98 -16.20 12.66
CA ASP A 24 17.77 -16.27 11.42
C ASP A 24 18.11 -14.87 10.91
N ALA A 25 19.14 -14.28 11.52
CA ALA A 25 19.63 -12.94 11.17
C ALA A 25 20.05 -12.84 9.69
N LYS A 26 20.62 -13.91 9.12
CA LYS A 26 21.05 -13.90 7.70
C LYS A 26 19.86 -13.84 6.76
N LEU A 27 18.81 -14.60 7.06
CA LEU A 27 17.57 -14.55 6.28
C LEU A 27 16.88 -13.18 6.42
N TYR A 28 16.88 -12.58 7.60
CA TYR A 28 16.36 -11.23 7.82
C TYR A 28 17.14 -10.18 7.00
N ASP A 29 18.46 -10.16 7.13
CA ASP A 29 19.33 -9.20 6.41
C ASP A 29 19.16 -9.35 4.90
N PHE A 30 19.04 -10.59 4.42
CA PHE A 30 18.76 -10.83 3.01
C PHE A 30 17.37 -10.32 2.61
N LEU A 31 16.30 -10.76 3.29
CA LEU A 31 14.94 -10.44 2.89
C LEU A 31 14.60 -8.95 3.02
N SER A 32 15.20 -8.24 3.98
CA SER A 32 15.01 -6.79 4.14
C SER A 32 15.48 -5.99 2.91
N ASN A 33 16.45 -6.53 2.17
CA ASN A 33 16.94 -5.96 0.90
C ASN A 33 16.21 -6.49 -0.34
N TYR A 34 15.41 -7.56 -0.19
CA TYR A 34 14.78 -8.24 -1.32
C TYR A 34 13.26 -8.05 -1.41
N LEU A 35 12.57 -7.99 -0.28
CA LEU A 35 11.13 -7.89 -0.24
C LEU A 35 10.67 -6.44 -0.39
N LEU A 36 9.62 -6.24 -1.19
CA LEU A 36 9.06 -4.93 -1.46
C LEU A 36 7.84 -4.66 -0.59
N ILE A 37 7.80 -3.48 0.02
CA ILE A 37 6.66 -3.06 0.86
C ILE A 37 5.36 -3.06 0.05
N ASN A 38 5.41 -2.50 -1.16
CA ASN A 38 4.29 -2.51 -2.11
C ASN A 38 4.62 -3.41 -3.30
N PRO A 39 4.35 -4.73 -3.21
CA PRO A 39 4.64 -5.66 -4.30
C PRO A 39 3.84 -5.34 -5.57
N LEU A 40 2.64 -4.75 -5.46
CA LEU A 40 1.80 -4.43 -6.62
C LEU A 40 2.37 -3.28 -7.46
N ALA A 41 3.10 -2.36 -6.83
CA ALA A 41 3.75 -1.24 -7.51
C ALA A 41 5.20 -1.58 -7.93
N GLY A 42 5.92 -2.31 -7.08
CA GLY A 42 7.36 -2.53 -7.26
C GLY A 42 7.72 -3.73 -8.15
N ILE A 43 6.82 -4.71 -8.30
CA ILE A 43 7.09 -5.90 -9.11
C ILE A 43 6.67 -5.68 -10.55
N SER A 44 7.55 -6.04 -11.48
CA SER A 44 7.27 -5.90 -12.91
C SER A 44 6.00 -6.66 -13.32
N LYS A 45 5.21 -6.03 -14.19
CA LYS A 45 4.02 -6.66 -14.80
C LYS A 45 4.39 -7.62 -15.94
N GLU A 46 5.62 -7.57 -16.43
CA GLU A 46 6.10 -8.47 -17.49
C GLU A 46 6.21 -9.91 -16.99
N GLY A 47 6.13 -10.85 -17.94
CA GLY A 47 6.35 -12.27 -17.68
C GLY A 47 7.79 -12.59 -17.29
N LEU A 48 7.96 -13.63 -16.47
CA LEU A 48 9.25 -14.05 -15.96
C LEU A 48 10.24 -14.45 -17.08
N ASP A 49 9.72 -15.00 -18.17
CA ASP A 49 10.45 -15.33 -19.39
C ASP A 49 11.03 -14.08 -20.08
N ILE A 50 10.21 -13.02 -20.20
CA ILE A 50 10.62 -11.73 -20.77
C ILE A 50 11.72 -11.10 -19.91
N LEU A 51 11.54 -11.11 -18.59
CA LEU A 51 12.51 -10.55 -17.64
C LEU A 51 13.82 -11.33 -17.65
N THR A 52 13.74 -12.66 -17.76
CA THR A 52 14.93 -13.52 -17.87
C THR A 52 15.71 -13.20 -19.14
N ALA A 53 15.04 -13.09 -20.30
CA ALA A 53 15.69 -12.74 -21.56
C ALA A 53 16.30 -11.33 -21.56
N LYS A 54 15.69 -10.37 -20.85
CA LYS A 54 16.29 -9.04 -20.63
C LYS A 54 17.51 -9.12 -19.71
N GLY A 55 17.47 -9.94 -18.67
CA GLY A 55 18.60 -10.21 -17.79
C GLY A 55 19.78 -10.82 -18.55
N GLU A 56 19.54 -11.76 -19.45
CA GLU A 56 20.59 -12.36 -20.28
C GLU A 56 21.30 -11.34 -21.18
N LYS A 57 20.59 -10.32 -21.66
CA LYS A 57 21.17 -9.26 -22.50
C LYS A 57 21.89 -8.18 -21.69
N SER A 58 21.40 -7.88 -20.48
CA SER A 58 21.88 -6.75 -19.68
C SER A 58 22.80 -7.13 -18.53
N GLY A 59 22.86 -8.41 -18.17
CA GLY A 59 23.49 -8.90 -16.93
C GLY A 59 22.67 -8.62 -15.67
N ASN A 60 21.54 -7.89 -15.75
CA ASN A 60 20.71 -7.55 -14.59
C ASN A 60 19.49 -8.47 -14.49
N PHE A 61 19.61 -9.52 -13.67
CA PHE A 61 18.53 -10.47 -13.41
C PHE A 61 17.62 -10.06 -12.25
N ARG A 62 17.89 -8.94 -11.56
CA ARG A 62 17.15 -8.54 -10.35
C ARG A 62 15.63 -8.48 -10.56
N PRO A 63 15.11 -7.88 -11.65
CA PRO A 63 13.66 -7.88 -11.91
C PRO A 63 13.06 -9.28 -12.06
N ALA A 64 13.80 -10.22 -12.67
CA ALA A 64 13.36 -11.60 -12.82
C ALA A 64 13.35 -12.33 -11.47
N VAL A 65 14.36 -12.08 -10.63
CA VAL A 65 14.43 -12.62 -9.26
C VAL A 65 13.26 -12.13 -8.42
N ASP A 66 13.01 -10.82 -8.37
CA ASP A 66 11.89 -10.24 -7.60
C ASP A 66 10.55 -10.82 -8.06
N LYS A 67 10.38 -10.97 -9.38
CA LYS A 67 9.20 -11.59 -9.97
C LYS A 67 9.06 -13.06 -9.57
N ALA A 68 10.14 -13.83 -9.63
CA ALA A 68 10.12 -15.25 -9.27
C ALA A 68 9.83 -15.48 -7.78
N ILE A 69 10.42 -14.68 -6.89
CA ILE A 69 10.14 -14.72 -5.45
C ILE A 69 8.66 -14.44 -5.22
N PHE A 70 8.12 -13.38 -5.83
CA PHE A 70 6.71 -13.04 -5.64
C PHE A 70 5.77 -14.09 -6.22
N GLU A 71 5.93 -14.49 -7.48
CA GLU A 71 5.06 -15.52 -8.06
C GLU A 71 5.15 -16.84 -7.29
N GLY A 72 6.35 -17.25 -6.86
CA GLY A 72 6.54 -18.43 -6.02
C GLY A 72 5.88 -18.29 -4.64
N SER A 73 5.86 -17.08 -4.08
CA SER A 73 5.21 -16.79 -2.81
C SER A 73 3.68 -16.85 -2.88
N GLN A 74 3.11 -16.54 -4.04
CA GLN A 74 1.66 -16.48 -4.27
C GLN A 74 1.10 -17.80 -4.83
N ASN A 75 1.95 -18.66 -5.38
CA ASN A 75 1.56 -19.93 -6.01
C ASN A 75 2.18 -21.14 -5.29
N PRO A 76 1.66 -21.53 -4.11
CA PRO A 76 2.25 -22.62 -3.32
C PRO A 76 2.26 -23.97 -4.04
N LYS A 77 1.34 -24.18 -5.01
CA LYS A 77 1.28 -25.40 -5.84
C LYS A 77 2.44 -25.52 -6.84
N GLU A 78 3.04 -24.39 -7.22
CA GLU A 78 4.15 -24.33 -8.18
C GLU A 78 5.49 -24.02 -7.49
N ARG A 79 5.54 -24.11 -6.17
CA ARG A 79 6.69 -23.69 -5.37
C ARG A 79 8.02 -24.28 -5.84
N GLU A 80 8.05 -25.60 -6.09
CA GLU A 80 9.27 -26.28 -6.56
C GLU A 80 9.78 -25.74 -7.90
N ARG A 81 8.86 -25.35 -8.80
CA ARG A 81 9.21 -24.74 -10.07
C ARG A 81 9.90 -23.39 -9.81
N TYR A 82 9.33 -22.56 -8.94
CA TYR A 82 9.92 -21.25 -8.61
C TYR A 82 11.23 -21.35 -7.85
N ILE A 83 11.41 -22.34 -6.97
CA ILE A 83 12.71 -22.64 -6.33
C ILE A 83 13.78 -22.87 -7.41
N LYS A 84 13.49 -23.74 -8.40
CA LYS A 84 14.43 -24.02 -9.50
C LYS A 84 14.73 -22.78 -10.34
N VAL A 85 13.73 -21.94 -10.60
CA VAL A 85 13.93 -20.70 -11.35
C VAL A 85 14.81 -19.71 -10.57
N ILE A 86 14.58 -19.54 -9.27
CA ILE A 86 15.41 -18.67 -8.41
C ILE A 86 16.86 -19.18 -8.40
N GLN A 87 17.07 -20.49 -8.22
CA GLN A 87 18.39 -21.12 -8.27
C GLN A 87 19.08 -20.91 -9.63
N TYR A 88 18.34 -21.04 -10.73
CA TYR A 88 18.83 -20.78 -12.07
C TYR A 88 19.27 -19.31 -12.24
N LEU A 89 18.42 -18.35 -11.84
CA LEU A 89 18.72 -16.92 -11.95
C LEU A 89 19.90 -16.50 -11.08
N ALA A 90 19.98 -17.03 -9.86
CA ALA A 90 21.10 -16.81 -8.96
C ALA A 90 22.41 -17.35 -9.58
N SER A 91 22.39 -18.56 -10.13
CA SER A 91 23.55 -19.15 -10.82
C SER A 91 24.02 -18.31 -12.01
N LYS A 92 23.09 -17.81 -12.83
CA LYS A 92 23.41 -16.91 -13.95
C LYS A 92 24.05 -15.60 -13.48
N THR A 93 23.54 -15.05 -12.39
CA THR A 93 24.04 -13.80 -11.81
C THR A 93 25.43 -14.01 -11.21
N ILE A 94 25.67 -15.11 -10.48
CA ILE A 94 27.00 -15.48 -9.97
C ILE A 94 28.00 -15.56 -11.12
N HIS A 95 27.68 -16.30 -12.18
CA HIS A 95 28.60 -16.47 -13.29
C HIS A 95 28.96 -15.13 -13.97
N ALA A 96 27.96 -14.27 -14.20
CA ALA A 96 28.19 -12.94 -14.77
C ALA A 96 29.08 -12.08 -13.85
N MET A 97 28.80 -12.09 -12.54
CA MET A 97 29.56 -11.30 -11.56
C MET A 97 30.97 -11.83 -11.31
N GLU A 98 31.19 -13.14 -11.39
CA GLU A 98 32.54 -13.74 -11.31
C GLU A 98 33.41 -13.29 -12.49
N GLN A 99 32.85 -13.26 -13.71
CA GLN A 99 33.56 -12.75 -14.89
C GLN A 99 33.90 -11.26 -14.77
N GLU A 100 32.98 -10.43 -14.27
CA GLU A 100 33.24 -9.01 -14.04
C GLU A 100 34.25 -8.79 -12.92
N LYS A 101 34.15 -9.54 -11.83
CA LYS A 101 35.11 -9.51 -10.71
C LYS A 101 36.52 -9.80 -11.18
N GLU A 102 36.72 -10.82 -12.03
CA GLU A 102 38.05 -11.14 -12.56
C GLU A 102 38.65 -9.99 -13.40
N LYS A 103 37.82 -9.23 -14.13
CA LYS A 103 38.27 -8.05 -14.89
C LYS A 103 38.73 -6.93 -13.95
N VAL A 104 37.93 -6.57 -12.96
CA VAL A 104 38.30 -5.50 -12.02
C VAL A 104 39.46 -5.88 -11.09
N GLU A 105 39.65 -7.15 -10.78
CA GLU A 105 40.84 -7.62 -10.07
C GLU A 105 42.11 -7.42 -10.91
N LYS A 106 42.06 -7.67 -12.23
CA LYS A 106 43.18 -7.38 -13.15
C LYS A 106 43.47 -5.87 -13.23
N GLU A 107 42.44 -5.04 -13.10
CA GLU A 107 42.55 -3.57 -13.03
C GLU A 107 42.93 -3.04 -11.63
N LYS A 108 43.11 -3.94 -10.64
CA LYS A 108 43.44 -3.62 -9.24
C LYS A 108 42.41 -2.73 -8.53
N LEU A 109 41.15 -2.79 -8.95
CA LEU A 109 40.04 -2.07 -8.33
C LEU A 109 39.47 -2.90 -7.16
N THR A 110 40.20 -2.93 -6.05
CA THR A 110 39.94 -3.81 -4.90
C THR A 110 38.55 -3.61 -4.29
N ASP A 111 38.08 -2.37 -4.16
CA ASP A 111 36.78 -2.07 -3.57
C ASP A 111 35.62 -2.59 -4.43
N GLN A 112 35.78 -2.51 -5.76
CA GLN A 112 34.80 -3.00 -6.71
C GLN A 112 34.78 -4.54 -6.74
N ALA A 113 35.94 -5.19 -6.71
CA ALA A 113 36.04 -6.65 -6.59
C ALA A 113 35.41 -7.17 -5.29
N ALA A 114 35.60 -6.46 -4.17
CA ALA A 114 34.95 -6.78 -2.90
C ALA A 114 33.42 -6.60 -2.96
N SER A 115 32.93 -5.56 -3.65
CA SER A 115 31.51 -5.36 -3.90
C SER A 115 30.89 -6.53 -4.66
N PHE A 116 31.53 -6.99 -5.75
CA PHE A 116 31.07 -8.17 -6.49
C PHE A 116 31.12 -9.45 -5.64
N GLY A 117 32.14 -9.59 -4.78
CA GLY A 117 32.23 -10.70 -3.83
C GLY A 117 30.99 -10.80 -2.93
N ARG A 118 30.55 -9.68 -2.35
CA ARG A 118 29.34 -9.62 -1.52
C ARG A 118 28.08 -10.01 -2.30
N ILE A 119 27.90 -9.47 -3.50
CA ILE A 119 26.76 -9.83 -4.37
C ILE A 119 26.76 -11.33 -4.67
N ILE A 120 27.91 -11.91 -4.98
CA ILE A 120 28.04 -13.36 -5.25
C ILE A 120 27.64 -14.18 -4.01
N GLU A 121 28.04 -13.77 -2.81
CA GLU A 121 27.65 -14.43 -1.56
C GLU A 121 26.13 -14.35 -1.35
N ASP A 122 25.50 -13.20 -1.59
CA ASP A 122 24.04 -13.04 -1.51
C ASP A 122 23.31 -13.96 -2.49
N GLN A 123 23.82 -14.11 -3.72
CA GLN A 123 23.22 -15.02 -4.70
C GLN A 123 23.40 -16.49 -4.31
N LYS A 124 24.54 -16.86 -3.71
CA LYS A 124 24.75 -18.22 -3.19
C LYS A 124 23.77 -18.51 -2.06
N PHE A 125 23.62 -17.58 -1.12
CA PHE A 125 22.63 -17.67 -0.04
C PHE A 125 21.21 -17.82 -0.61
N MET A 126 20.84 -17.02 -1.62
CA MET A 126 19.55 -17.10 -2.28
C MET A 126 19.29 -18.48 -2.90
N SER A 127 20.30 -19.04 -3.59
CA SER A 127 20.19 -20.35 -4.23
C SER A 127 20.02 -21.48 -3.20
N GLU A 128 20.78 -21.42 -2.10
CA GLU A 128 20.74 -22.41 -1.01
C GLU A 128 19.44 -22.34 -0.20
N ARG A 129 18.95 -21.13 0.07
CA ARG A 129 17.80 -20.87 0.95
C ARG A 129 16.54 -20.49 0.17
N ALA A 130 16.45 -20.82 -1.12
CA ALA A 130 15.35 -20.42 -2.00
C ALA A 130 13.95 -20.81 -1.45
N GLU A 131 13.85 -21.98 -0.82
CA GLU A 131 12.60 -22.43 -0.20
C GLU A 131 12.18 -21.57 1.00
N ASP A 132 13.12 -21.28 1.90
CA ASP A 132 12.88 -20.44 3.08
C ASP A 132 12.54 -19.00 2.69
N ILE A 133 13.22 -18.49 1.66
CA ILE A 133 12.94 -17.18 1.07
C ILE A 133 11.50 -17.13 0.54
N ILE A 134 11.08 -18.12 -0.26
CA ILE A 134 9.71 -18.17 -0.78
C ILE A 134 8.70 -18.31 0.38
N HIS A 135 9.02 -19.09 1.42
CA HIS A 135 8.17 -19.25 2.59
C HIS A 135 7.93 -17.93 3.33
N ALA A 136 9.00 -17.24 3.68
CA ALA A 136 8.94 -15.97 4.38
C ALA A 136 8.26 -14.90 3.51
N ALA A 137 8.63 -14.83 2.22
CA ALA A 137 8.01 -13.94 1.25
C ALA A 137 6.50 -14.17 1.12
N SER A 138 6.04 -15.42 1.17
CA SER A 138 4.61 -15.74 1.09
C SER A 138 3.84 -15.12 2.25
N LYS A 139 4.32 -15.33 3.48
CA LYS A 139 3.69 -14.75 4.67
C LYS A 139 3.75 -13.22 4.67
N PHE A 140 4.90 -12.66 4.28
CA PHE A 140 5.10 -11.21 4.22
C PHE A 140 4.17 -10.55 3.19
N TYR A 141 4.18 -11.03 1.95
CA TYR A 141 3.37 -10.45 0.88
C TYR A 141 1.87 -10.67 1.09
N ASN A 142 1.44 -11.78 1.68
CA ASN A 142 0.04 -11.97 2.01
C ASN A 142 -0.46 -10.92 3.01
N GLU A 143 0.32 -10.61 4.05
CA GLU A 143 -0.05 -9.53 4.99
C GLU A 143 -0.05 -8.17 4.27
N LYS A 144 0.95 -7.88 3.44
CA LYS A 144 1.01 -6.63 2.69
C LYS A 144 -0.13 -6.45 1.70
N LEU A 145 -0.55 -7.52 1.02
CA LEU A 145 -1.70 -7.46 0.11
C LEU A 145 -3.01 -7.22 0.85
N VAL A 146 -3.18 -7.79 2.05
CA VAL A 146 -4.35 -7.51 2.91
C VAL A 146 -4.33 -6.05 3.35
N GLU A 147 -3.19 -5.55 3.85
CA GLU A 147 -3.03 -4.17 4.29
C GLU A 147 -3.29 -3.16 3.16
N LEU A 148 -2.73 -3.41 1.96
CA LEU A 148 -3.00 -2.60 0.77
C LEU A 148 -4.49 -2.61 0.41
N GLY A 149 -5.17 -3.77 0.50
CA GLY A 149 -6.60 -3.88 0.26
C GLY A 149 -7.44 -3.10 1.27
N GLU A 150 -7.10 -3.14 2.55
CA GLU A 150 -7.73 -2.35 3.62
C GLU A 150 -7.53 -0.84 3.38
N ASN A 151 -6.30 -0.42 3.05
CA ASN A 151 -5.96 0.97 2.78
C ASN A 151 -6.74 1.53 1.58
N VAL A 152 -6.81 0.79 0.46
CA VAL A 152 -7.61 1.22 -0.71
C VAL A 152 -9.09 1.41 -0.36
N ARG A 153 -9.66 0.52 0.47
CA ARG A 153 -11.06 0.67 0.93
C ARG A 153 -11.24 1.85 1.88
N ARG A 154 -10.24 2.16 2.71
CA ARG A 154 -10.25 3.32 3.60
C ARG A 154 -10.17 4.62 2.80
N GLU A 155 -9.23 4.72 1.86
CA GLU A 155 -9.08 5.87 0.98
C GLU A 155 -10.35 6.12 0.15
N ALA A 156 -10.97 5.08 -0.41
CA ALA A 156 -12.23 5.22 -1.14
C ALA A 156 -13.37 5.77 -0.26
N ARG A 157 -13.40 5.42 1.03
CA ARG A 157 -14.37 5.96 2.00
C ARG A 157 -14.05 7.41 2.37
N GLU A 158 -12.78 7.74 2.60
CA GLU A 158 -12.31 9.11 2.82
C GLU A 158 -12.64 10.03 1.64
N GLU A 159 -12.41 9.57 0.42
CA GLU A 159 -12.72 10.34 -0.80
C GLU A 159 -14.22 10.61 -0.93
N LYS A 160 -15.07 9.60 -0.65
CA LYS A 160 -16.53 9.79 -0.63
C LYS A 160 -16.97 10.84 0.38
N ARG A 161 -16.40 10.84 1.57
CA ARG A 161 -16.71 11.84 2.61
C ARG A 161 -16.27 13.23 2.20
N SER A 162 -15.03 13.35 1.72
CA SER A 162 -14.49 14.63 1.24
C SER A 162 -15.36 15.22 0.12
N LYS A 163 -15.82 14.40 -0.82
CA LYS A 163 -16.78 14.81 -1.86
C LYS A 163 -18.12 15.27 -1.27
N ALA A 164 -18.69 14.52 -0.33
CA ALA A 164 -19.96 14.88 0.31
C ALA A 164 -19.87 16.16 1.15
N GLU A 165 -18.75 16.37 1.85
CA GLU A 165 -18.47 17.61 2.59
C GLU A 165 -18.33 18.80 1.65
N TRP A 166 -17.59 18.63 0.55
CA TRP A 166 -17.43 19.67 -0.46
C TRP A 166 -18.77 20.04 -1.12
N GLU A 167 -19.59 19.05 -1.48
CA GLU A 167 -20.94 19.29 -2.02
C GLU A 167 -21.85 20.01 -1.02
N GLU A 168 -21.80 19.65 0.27
CA GLU A 168 -22.58 20.34 1.29
C GLU A 168 -22.14 21.79 1.47
N GLN A 169 -20.83 22.06 1.48
CA GLN A 169 -20.30 23.43 1.54
C GLN A 169 -20.81 24.24 0.35
N ARG A 170 -20.73 23.69 -0.86
CA ARG A 170 -21.23 24.33 -2.08
C ARG A 170 -22.73 24.61 -2.01
N ILE A 171 -23.55 23.67 -1.52
CA ILE A 171 -24.99 23.89 -1.32
C ILE A 171 -25.23 25.01 -0.31
N GLY A 172 -24.50 25.00 0.81
CA GLY A 172 -24.62 26.03 1.85
C GLY A 172 -24.25 27.44 1.34
N GLU A 173 -23.27 27.55 0.44
CA GLU A 173 -22.93 28.82 -0.21
C GLU A 173 -24.05 29.30 -1.16
N LEU A 174 -24.61 28.39 -1.97
CA LEU A 174 -25.73 28.71 -2.86
C LEU A 174 -26.97 29.15 -2.07
N GLU A 175 -27.27 28.48 -0.96
CA GLU A 175 -28.38 28.85 -0.08
C GLU A 175 -28.17 30.23 0.56
N LYS A 176 -26.95 30.54 1.03
CA LYS A 176 -26.61 31.88 1.55
C LYS A 176 -26.80 32.95 0.48
N ALA A 177 -26.28 32.73 -0.72
CA ALA A 177 -26.42 33.64 -1.85
C ALA A 177 -27.90 33.85 -2.21
N GLY A 178 -28.70 32.77 -2.24
CA GLY A 178 -30.15 32.83 -2.46
C GLY A 178 -30.89 33.65 -1.40
N ARG A 179 -30.57 33.46 -0.11
CA ARG A 179 -31.15 34.25 0.98
C ARG A 179 -30.80 35.74 0.86
N GLU A 180 -29.58 36.06 0.46
CA GLU A 180 -29.17 37.46 0.25
C GLU A 180 -29.89 38.10 -0.95
N ALA A 181 -30.08 37.36 -2.04
CA ALA A 181 -30.83 37.82 -3.20
C ALA A 181 -32.31 38.11 -2.83
N ARG A 182 -32.98 37.17 -2.14
CA ARG A 182 -34.36 37.37 -1.65
C ARG A 182 -34.48 38.56 -0.69
N LYS A 183 -33.49 38.75 0.20
CA LYS A 183 -33.43 39.94 1.07
C LYS A 183 -33.32 41.25 0.30
N LYS A 184 -32.64 41.27 -0.86
CA LYS A 184 -32.56 42.45 -1.73
C LYS A 184 -33.88 42.73 -2.45
N GLU A 185 -34.52 41.70 -3.03
CA GLU A 185 -35.83 41.84 -3.70
C GLU A 185 -36.91 42.37 -2.75
N ARG A 186 -36.95 41.88 -1.51
CA ARG A 186 -37.90 42.32 -0.48
C ARG A 186 -37.79 43.80 -0.07
N ARG A 187 -36.74 44.51 -0.47
CA ARG A 187 -36.61 45.96 -0.24
C ARG A 187 -37.49 46.77 -1.19
N GLY A 188 -37.86 46.22 -2.35
CA GLY A 188 -38.72 46.87 -3.34
C GLY A 188 -40.21 46.55 -3.22
N MET A 189 -40.60 45.63 -2.33
CA MET A 189 -41.98 45.12 -2.20
C MET A 189 -42.86 45.97 -1.27
N GLY A 190 -44.18 45.87 -1.48
CA GLY A 190 -45.19 46.44 -0.57
C GLY A 190 -45.23 45.77 0.80
N ARG A 191 -45.87 46.41 1.80
CA ARG A 191 -45.94 45.90 3.19
C ARG A 191 -46.55 44.51 3.33
N GLU A 192 -47.56 44.21 2.51
CA GLU A 192 -48.32 42.97 2.57
C GLU A 192 -47.57 41.82 1.86
N GLU A 193 -47.07 42.07 0.65
CA GLU A 193 -46.17 41.17 -0.10
C GLU A 193 -44.93 40.80 0.72
N LYS A 194 -44.33 41.77 1.43
CA LYS A 194 -43.17 41.54 2.27
C LYS A 194 -43.46 40.58 3.43
N ARG A 195 -44.68 40.59 3.98
CA ARG A 195 -45.10 39.69 5.07
C ARG A 195 -45.38 38.28 4.56
N GLU A 196 -45.92 38.14 3.36
CA GLU A 196 -46.11 36.82 2.73
C GLU A 196 -44.77 36.18 2.37
N SER A 197 -43.87 36.95 1.76
CA SER A 197 -42.51 36.51 1.44
C SER A 197 -41.72 36.09 2.69
N GLU A 198 -41.86 36.79 3.84
CA GLU A 198 -41.27 36.33 5.12
C GLU A 198 -41.80 34.99 5.60
N LYS A 199 -43.10 34.76 5.46
CA LYS A 199 -43.71 33.50 5.89
C LYS A 199 -43.23 32.34 5.02
N GLN A 200 -43.04 32.58 3.72
CA GLN A 200 -42.51 31.59 2.80
C GLN A 200 -41.02 31.32 3.04
N ASP A 201 -40.21 32.36 3.20
CA ASP A 201 -38.79 32.23 3.57
C ASP A 201 -38.62 31.40 4.86
N LYS A 202 -39.42 31.65 5.90
CA LYS A 202 -39.37 30.88 7.14
C LYS A 202 -39.70 29.40 6.96
N ARG A 203 -40.66 29.07 6.07
CA ARG A 203 -41.00 27.67 5.76
C ARG A 203 -39.86 26.98 5.00
N GLU A 204 -39.23 27.69 4.06
CA GLU A 204 -38.06 27.18 3.34
C GLU A 204 -36.85 27.00 4.26
N GLU A 205 -36.62 27.92 5.21
CA GLU A 205 -35.53 27.81 6.19
C GLU A 205 -35.70 26.57 7.08
N LEU A 206 -36.91 26.30 7.57
CA LEU A 206 -37.21 25.10 8.36
C LEU A 206 -36.99 23.82 7.55
N ALA A 207 -37.45 23.79 6.29
CA ALA A 207 -37.25 22.62 5.42
C ALA A 207 -35.77 22.38 5.07
N VAL A 208 -34.97 23.45 4.96
CA VAL A 208 -33.52 23.36 4.77
C VAL A 208 -32.84 22.84 6.04
N GLU A 209 -33.26 23.31 7.20
CA GLU A 209 -32.73 22.88 8.50
C GLU A 209 -33.01 21.39 8.74
N GLU A 210 -34.23 20.92 8.49
CA GLU A 210 -34.59 19.50 8.57
C GLU A 210 -33.76 18.62 7.61
N ARG A 211 -33.54 19.08 6.37
CA ARG A 211 -32.63 18.40 5.41
C ARG A 211 -31.18 18.40 5.86
N ARG A 212 -30.75 19.39 6.64
CA ARG A 212 -29.39 19.48 7.17
C ARG A 212 -29.23 18.59 8.39
N GLU A 213 -30.24 18.50 9.24
CA GLU A 213 -30.27 17.56 10.36
C GLU A 213 -30.25 16.11 9.88
N ALA A 214 -31.09 15.74 8.91
CA ALA A 214 -31.08 14.40 8.32
C ALA A 214 -29.70 14.01 7.77
N ARG A 215 -29.05 14.93 7.01
CA ARG A 215 -27.68 14.73 6.52
C ARG A 215 -26.64 14.65 7.66
N GLY A 216 -26.86 15.39 8.75
CA GLY A 216 -26.02 15.33 9.95
C GLY A 216 -26.13 13.98 10.69
N GLU A 217 -27.32 13.38 10.72
CA GLU A 217 -27.52 12.04 11.28
C GLU A 217 -26.86 10.96 10.42
N GLU A 218 -27.01 11.01 9.10
CA GLU A 218 -26.32 10.10 8.17
C GLU A 218 -24.79 10.15 8.35
N ARG A 219 -24.21 11.34 8.59
CA ARG A 219 -22.78 11.48 8.89
C ARG A 219 -22.37 10.80 10.18
N ARG A 220 -23.15 11.00 11.25
CA ARG A 220 -22.87 10.37 12.54
C ARG A 220 -22.97 8.85 12.44
N GLU A 221 -23.88 8.34 11.63
CA GLU A 221 -24.00 6.90 11.37
C GLU A 221 -22.79 6.38 10.58
N ALA A 222 -22.39 7.07 9.51
CA ALA A 222 -21.21 6.71 8.72
C ALA A 222 -19.90 6.75 9.55
N GLU A 223 -19.74 7.73 10.45
CA GLU A 223 -18.61 7.81 11.38
C GLU A 223 -18.58 6.61 12.36
N ARG A 224 -19.74 6.22 12.90
CA ARG A 224 -19.85 5.04 13.78
C ARG A 224 -19.54 3.76 13.03
N GLU A 225 -20.01 3.62 11.80
CA GLU A 225 -19.72 2.46 10.96
C GLU A 225 -18.22 2.38 10.64
N GLU A 226 -17.57 3.51 10.35
CA GLU A 226 -16.14 3.53 10.13
C GLU A 226 -15.35 3.12 11.38
N GLN A 227 -15.73 3.60 12.56
CA GLN A 227 -15.11 3.18 13.83
C GLN A 227 -15.22 1.66 14.00
N ARG A 228 -16.40 1.08 13.76
CA ARG A 228 -16.61 -0.37 13.82
C ARG A 228 -15.73 -1.12 12.82
N ILE A 229 -15.63 -0.64 11.58
CA ILE A 229 -14.76 -1.28 10.57
C ILE A 229 -13.30 -1.17 10.98
N GLY A 230 -12.86 -0.02 11.51
CA GLY A 230 -11.51 0.16 12.01
C GLY A 230 -11.16 -0.76 13.18
N GLU A 231 -12.12 -0.99 14.10
CA GLU A 231 -11.97 -1.97 15.19
C GLU A 231 -11.88 -3.40 14.65
N LEU A 232 -12.69 -3.77 13.66
CA LEU A 232 -12.62 -5.09 13.01
C LEU A 232 -11.31 -5.30 12.25
N GLU A 233 -10.83 -4.30 11.51
CA GLU A 233 -9.53 -4.33 10.83
C GLU A 233 -8.39 -4.51 11.84
N LYS A 234 -8.45 -3.77 12.96
CA LYS A 234 -7.45 -3.88 14.04
C LYS A 234 -7.48 -5.26 14.71
N ALA A 235 -8.66 -5.75 15.09
CA ALA A 235 -8.82 -7.08 15.69
C ALA A 235 -8.37 -8.19 14.72
N GLY A 236 -8.66 -8.04 13.42
CA GLY A 236 -8.18 -8.96 12.40
C GLY A 236 -6.65 -8.97 12.27
N ARG A 237 -5.99 -7.82 12.37
CA ARG A 237 -4.52 -7.72 12.40
C ARG A 237 -3.94 -8.41 13.63
N GLU A 238 -4.51 -8.15 14.80
CA GLU A 238 -4.09 -8.77 16.08
C GLU A 238 -4.24 -10.30 16.03
N ALA A 239 -5.36 -10.82 15.53
CA ALA A 239 -5.58 -12.26 15.37
C ALA A 239 -4.55 -12.92 14.43
N ARG A 240 -4.19 -12.27 13.31
CA ARG A 240 -3.14 -12.77 12.41
C ARG A 240 -1.76 -12.73 13.04
N GLU A 241 -1.48 -11.74 13.89
CA GLU A 241 -0.24 -11.65 14.66
C GLU A 241 -0.15 -12.76 15.72
N GLU A 242 -1.26 -13.08 16.40
CA GLU A 242 -1.32 -14.21 17.34
C GLU A 242 -1.11 -15.56 16.63
N GLU A 243 -1.76 -15.78 15.49
CA GLU A 243 -1.62 -17.02 14.70
C GLU A 243 -0.17 -17.24 14.28
N ARG A 244 0.54 -16.18 13.86
CA ARG A 244 1.97 -16.26 13.49
C ARG A 244 2.88 -16.60 14.66
N ARG A 245 2.54 -16.11 15.87
CA ARG A 245 3.29 -16.37 17.10
C ARG A 245 3.02 -17.74 17.71
N GLY A 246 2.04 -18.49 17.19
CA GLY A 246 1.73 -19.84 17.66
C GLY A 246 1.20 -19.89 19.09
N LYS A 247 0.39 -18.89 19.49
CA LYS A 247 -0.37 -18.91 20.75
C LYS A 247 -1.80 -19.35 20.53
#